data_AF-D4K4Y2-F1
#
_entry.id   AF-D4K4Y2-F1
#
_cell.length_a   1.000
_cell.length_b   1.000
_cell.length_c   1.000
_cell.angle_alpha   90.00
_cell.angle_beta   90.00
_cell.angle_gamma   90.00
#
_symmetry.space_group_name_H-M   'P 1'
#
loop_
_entity.id
_entity.type
_entity.pdbx_description
1 polymer ?
#
loop_
_entity_poly.entity_id
_entity_poly.type
_entity_poly.pdbx_seq_one_letter_code
_entity_poly.pdbx_strand_id
1 'polypeptide(L)'
;MNDSTLKELWQQVAEKKSCEAKQKELTAQRDTLADRLKKLEKSKLAEQADVDRLEGHSLAAFFYQVIGKMDEKLDKERQEAYAARVKYDVALHDLSSVDADLEQIQNRLARLSDCERQYQAALSEKIKSIKASAHPAAQLVAESESRIAALKVQKRELLEAINAGKTALHTVNEVLETLDNAEGWSTWDVMGGGLMADLAKYEELDDAQEQIEQLQVELRRFKTELSDVEITPLPKGEALDIP
;
A
#
# COMPACT_ATOMS: atom_id res chain seq x y z
N MET A 1 34.99 19.42 7.07
CA MET A 1 33.88 19.50 6.09
C MET A 1 33.08 20.77 6.35
N ASN A 2 32.66 21.50 5.31
CA ASN A 2 31.93 22.76 5.46
C ASN A 2 30.44 22.51 5.72
N ASP A 3 29.82 23.33 6.56
CA ASP A 3 28.41 23.21 6.94
C ASP A 3 27.45 23.38 5.75
N SER A 4 27.87 24.09 4.70
CA SER A 4 27.13 24.24 3.44
C SER A 4 26.93 22.91 2.71
N THR A 5 27.96 22.06 2.64
CA THR A 5 27.91 20.77 1.93
C THR A 5 26.96 19.79 2.60
N LEU A 6 26.90 19.78 3.93
CA LEU A 6 25.96 18.92 4.66
C LEU A 6 24.50 19.36 4.44
N LYS A 7 24.26 20.67 4.39
CA LYS A 7 22.94 21.25 4.13
C LYS A 7 22.46 20.94 2.71
N GLU A 8 23.34 21.02 1.72
CA GLU A 8 23.04 20.65 0.33
C GLU A 8 22.67 19.17 0.20
N LEU A 9 23.46 18.28 0.81
CA LEU A 9 23.17 16.84 0.83
C LEU A 9 21.85 16.52 1.55
N TRP A 10 21.55 17.21 2.66
CA TRP A 10 20.25 17.08 3.33
C TRP A 10 19.08 17.49 2.43
N GLN A 11 19.22 18.59 1.70
CA GLN A 11 18.20 19.07 0.77
C GLN A 11 17.99 18.07 -0.39
N GLN A 12 19.05 17.47 -0.91
CA GLN A 12 18.95 16.41 -1.92
C GLN A 12 18.22 15.16 -1.40
N VAL A 13 18.47 14.76 -0.15
CA VAL A 13 17.75 13.65 0.49
C VAL A 13 16.26 13.98 0.68
N ALA A 14 15.95 15.21 1.09
CA ALA A 14 14.56 15.66 1.21
C ALA A 14 13.85 15.68 -0.15
N GLU A 15 14.54 16.15 -1.19
CA GLU A 15 14.04 16.14 -2.56
C GLU A 15 13.80 14.71 -3.05
N LYS A 16 14.76 13.79 -2.84
CA LYS A 16 14.62 12.38 -3.21
C LYS A 16 13.33 11.78 -2.63
N LYS A 17 13.07 11.99 -1.33
CA LYS A 17 11.84 11.52 -0.66
C LYS A 17 10.57 12.10 -1.27
N SER A 18 10.59 13.38 -1.66
CA SER A 18 9.46 14.01 -2.34
C SER A 18 9.23 13.40 -3.72
N CYS A 19 10.30 13.16 -4.48
CA CYS A 19 10.23 12.48 -5.77
C CYS A 19 9.72 11.04 -5.66
N GLU A 20 10.14 10.26 -4.66
CA GLU A 20 9.65 8.91 -4.40
C GLU A 20 8.15 8.89 -4.08
N ALA A 21 7.68 9.83 -3.24
CA ALA A 21 6.26 9.98 -2.94
C ALA A 21 5.45 10.31 -4.21
N LYS A 22 5.94 11.24 -5.03
CA LYS A 22 5.30 11.63 -6.30
C LYS A 22 5.31 10.49 -7.32
N GLN A 23 6.39 9.70 -7.38
CA GLN A 23 6.46 8.51 -8.24
C GLN A 23 5.38 7.49 -7.88
N LYS A 24 5.20 7.22 -6.58
CA LYS A 24 4.18 6.29 -6.09
C LYS A 24 2.77 6.74 -6.49
N GLU A 25 2.49 8.03 -6.31
CA GLU A 25 1.21 8.62 -6.69
C GLU A 25 0.95 8.53 -8.20
N LEU A 26 1.90 8.97 -9.04
CA LEU A 26 1.75 8.88 -10.49
C LEU A 26 1.66 7.44 -11.00
N THR A 27 2.32 6.49 -10.35
CA THR A 27 2.19 5.07 -10.68
C THR A 27 0.76 4.58 -10.43
N ALA A 28 0.16 4.94 -9.29
CA ALA A 28 -1.24 4.60 -9.00
C ALA A 28 -2.22 5.26 -9.98
N GLN A 29 -1.95 6.51 -10.37
CA GLN A 29 -2.74 7.22 -11.39
C GLN A 29 -2.63 6.56 -12.75
N ARG A 30 -1.41 6.19 -13.18
CA ARG A 30 -1.16 5.45 -14.43
C ARG A 30 -1.93 4.14 -14.44
N ASP A 31 -1.88 3.36 -13.37
CA ASP A 31 -2.57 2.07 -13.31
C ASP A 31 -4.09 2.24 -13.43
N THR A 32 -4.66 3.26 -12.78
CA THR A 32 -6.07 3.63 -12.91
C THR A 32 -6.44 4.03 -14.34
N LEU A 33 -5.61 4.86 -14.99
CA LEU A 33 -5.81 5.29 -16.38
C LEU A 33 -5.68 4.12 -17.36
N ALA A 34 -4.70 3.22 -17.15
CA ALA A 34 -4.50 2.04 -17.97
C ALA A 34 -5.71 1.10 -17.91
N ASP A 35 -6.31 0.89 -16.73
CA ASP A 35 -7.52 0.08 -16.61
C ASP A 35 -8.75 0.75 -17.22
N ARG A 36 -8.85 2.08 -17.14
CA ARG A 36 -9.88 2.83 -17.86
C ARG A 36 -9.69 2.73 -19.37
N LEU A 37 -8.46 2.81 -19.86
CA LEU A 37 -8.13 2.71 -21.28
C LEU A 37 -8.53 1.35 -21.84
N LYS A 38 -8.24 0.24 -21.14
CA LYS A 38 -8.69 -1.11 -21.52
C LYS A 38 -10.21 -1.21 -21.67
N LYS A 39 -10.98 -0.56 -20.79
CA LYS A 39 -12.46 -0.54 -20.87
C LYS A 39 -12.94 0.26 -22.08
N LEU A 40 -12.32 1.42 -22.33
CA LEU A 40 -12.63 2.27 -23.48
C LEU A 40 -12.24 1.61 -24.81
N GLU A 41 -11.14 0.86 -24.84
CA GLU A 41 -10.71 0.10 -26.01
C GLU A 41 -11.75 -0.96 -26.39
N LYS A 42 -12.24 -1.73 -25.40
CA LYS A 42 -13.32 -2.70 -25.61
C LYS A 42 -14.59 -2.05 -26.15
N SER A 43 -15.00 -0.92 -25.55
CA SER A 43 -16.17 -0.17 -26.03
C SER A 43 -15.97 0.32 -27.45
N LYS A 44 -14.83 0.99 -27.75
CA LYS A 44 -14.49 1.45 -29.10
C LYS A 44 -14.55 0.33 -30.14
N LEU A 45 -14.00 -0.85 -29.83
CA LEU A 45 -14.04 -2.01 -30.73
C LEU A 45 -15.45 -2.56 -30.93
N ALA A 46 -16.28 -2.55 -29.89
CA ALA A 46 -17.68 -2.98 -29.99
C ALA A 46 -18.49 -2.04 -30.88
N GLU A 47 -18.42 -0.72 -30.65
CA GLU A 47 -19.12 0.27 -31.48
C GLU A 47 -18.66 0.20 -32.95
N GLN A 48 -17.37 -0.02 -33.19
CA GLN A 48 -16.85 -0.17 -34.55
C GLN A 48 -17.37 -1.45 -35.22
N ALA A 49 -17.48 -2.56 -34.48
CA ALA A 49 -18.02 -3.80 -35.01
C ALA A 49 -19.52 -3.70 -35.35
N ASP A 50 -20.28 -2.89 -34.62
CA ASP A 50 -21.69 -2.62 -34.93
C ASP A 50 -21.84 -1.82 -36.23
N VAL A 51 -20.96 -0.83 -36.48
CA VAL A 51 -20.84 -0.13 -37.77
C VAL A 51 -20.46 -1.11 -38.90
N ASP A 52 -19.40 -1.90 -38.71
CA ASP A 52 -18.91 -2.85 -39.72
C ASP A 52 -19.98 -3.89 -40.10
N ARG A 53 -20.79 -4.33 -39.12
CA ARG A 53 -21.91 -5.24 -39.35
C ARG A 53 -22.99 -4.59 -40.21
N LEU A 54 -23.35 -3.34 -39.93
CA LEU A 54 -24.36 -2.61 -40.72
C LEU A 54 -23.86 -2.28 -42.14
N GLU A 55 -22.56 -2.02 -42.31
CA GLU A 55 -21.94 -1.78 -43.62
C GLU A 55 -21.67 -3.07 -44.43
N GLY A 56 -21.39 -4.19 -43.74
CA GLY A 56 -20.99 -5.47 -44.33
C GLY A 56 -22.12 -6.42 -44.74
N HIS A 57 -23.36 -6.19 -44.30
CA HIS A 57 -24.50 -6.97 -44.80
C HIS A 57 -24.81 -6.58 -46.26
N SER A 58 -24.59 -7.52 -47.19
CA SER A 58 -24.80 -7.39 -48.64
C SER A 58 -26.07 -6.61 -49.00
N LEU A 59 -25.85 -5.36 -49.35
CA LEU A 59 -26.80 -4.34 -49.82
C LEU A 59 -27.82 -4.92 -50.84
N ALA A 60 -27.46 -5.86 -51.70
CA ALA A 60 -28.35 -6.30 -52.78
C ALA A 60 -29.69 -6.98 -52.35
N ALA A 61 -29.79 -7.62 -51.18
CA ALA A 61 -30.94 -8.49 -50.85
C ALA A 61 -32.08 -7.82 -50.07
N PHE A 62 -31.86 -6.64 -49.47
CA PHE A 62 -32.82 -5.97 -48.56
C PHE A 62 -33.26 -4.57 -49.03
N PHE A 63 -32.82 -4.15 -50.23
CA PHE A 63 -32.79 -2.76 -50.68
C PHE A 63 -34.15 -2.09 -50.91
N TYR A 64 -35.27 -2.81 -51.00
CA TYR A 64 -36.50 -2.18 -51.48
C TYR A 64 -37.51 -1.79 -50.40
N GLN A 65 -37.28 -2.07 -49.11
CA GLN A 65 -38.30 -1.83 -48.07
C GLN A 65 -37.85 -0.99 -46.85
N VAL A 66 -36.55 -0.68 -46.72
CA VAL A 66 -36.00 -0.13 -45.45
C VAL A 66 -35.04 1.07 -45.63
N ILE A 67 -34.74 1.51 -46.86
CA ILE A 67 -33.68 2.51 -47.18
C ILE A 67 -33.62 3.69 -46.19
N GLY A 68 -34.74 4.38 -45.94
CA GLY A 68 -34.73 5.55 -45.03
C GLY A 68 -34.43 5.23 -43.55
N LYS A 69 -34.86 4.08 -43.04
CA LYS A 69 -34.63 3.70 -41.62
C LYS A 69 -33.24 3.11 -41.38
N MET A 70 -32.61 2.56 -42.42
CA MET A 70 -31.27 1.99 -42.32
C MET A 70 -30.21 3.10 -42.28
N ASP A 71 -30.36 4.14 -43.10
CA ASP A 71 -29.45 5.29 -43.12
C ASP A 71 -29.44 6.00 -41.76
N GLU A 72 -30.61 6.27 -41.16
CA GLU A 72 -30.72 6.86 -39.82
C GLU A 72 -30.02 6.02 -38.74
N LYS A 73 -30.13 4.69 -38.82
CA LYS A 73 -29.49 3.79 -37.86
C LYS A 73 -27.98 3.77 -38.05
N LEU A 74 -27.50 3.68 -39.28
CA LEU A 74 -26.06 3.68 -39.59
C LEU A 74 -25.40 4.99 -39.17
N ASP A 75 -26.04 6.13 -39.39
CA ASP A 75 -25.51 7.43 -38.97
C ASP A 75 -25.40 7.53 -37.45
N LYS A 76 -26.37 6.98 -36.71
CA LYS A 76 -26.32 6.92 -35.25
C LYS A 76 -25.14 6.08 -34.75
N GLU A 77 -24.95 4.89 -35.30
CA GLU A 77 -23.89 3.95 -34.89
C GLU A 77 -22.51 4.52 -35.23
N ARG A 78 -22.38 5.24 -36.36
CA ARG A 78 -21.16 5.99 -36.70
C ARG A 78 -20.87 7.10 -35.69
N GLN A 79 -21.89 7.81 -35.21
CA GLN A 79 -21.72 8.83 -34.15
C GLN A 79 -21.26 8.21 -32.84
N GLU A 80 -21.83 7.07 -32.45
CA GLU A 80 -21.47 6.32 -31.24
C GLU A 80 -20.01 5.81 -31.32
N ALA A 81 -19.63 5.21 -32.44
CA ALA A 81 -18.24 4.78 -32.71
C ALA A 81 -17.25 5.95 -32.69
N TYR A 82 -17.59 7.09 -33.30
CA TYR A 82 -16.75 8.28 -33.27
C TYR A 82 -16.59 8.80 -31.84
N ALA A 83 -17.68 8.88 -31.06
CA ALA A 83 -17.63 9.32 -29.67
C ALA A 83 -16.79 8.37 -28.79
N ALA A 84 -16.90 7.06 -29.00
CA ALA A 84 -16.08 6.06 -28.30
C ALA A 84 -14.59 6.19 -28.65
N ARG A 85 -14.28 6.42 -29.94
CA ARG A 85 -12.91 6.68 -30.39
C ARG A 85 -12.31 7.94 -29.75
N VAL A 86 -13.02 9.06 -29.75
CA VAL A 86 -12.54 10.30 -29.12
C VAL A 86 -12.27 10.09 -27.63
N LYS A 87 -13.15 9.39 -26.90
CA LYS A 87 -12.94 9.06 -25.49
C LYS A 87 -11.69 8.21 -25.27
N TYR A 88 -11.46 7.23 -26.14
CA TYR A 88 -10.26 6.39 -26.11
C TYR A 88 -8.99 7.21 -26.39
N ASP A 89 -9.00 8.05 -27.43
CA ASP A 89 -7.84 8.85 -27.83
C ASP A 89 -7.45 9.86 -26.73
N VAL A 90 -8.44 10.47 -26.05
CA VAL A 90 -8.20 11.33 -24.88
C VAL A 90 -7.56 10.54 -23.73
N ALA A 91 -8.12 9.38 -23.37
CA ALA A 91 -7.56 8.55 -22.31
C ALA A 91 -6.14 8.04 -22.62
N LEU A 92 -5.85 7.77 -23.90
CA LEU A 92 -4.52 7.37 -24.37
C LEU A 92 -3.52 8.52 -24.22
N HIS A 93 -3.93 9.74 -24.59
CA HIS A 93 -3.12 10.93 -24.41
C HIS A 93 -2.81 11.20 -22.93
N ASP A 94 -3.82 11.14 -22.07
CA ASP A 94 -3.68 11.32 -20.62
C ASP A 94 -2.69 10.29 -20.03
N LEU A 95 -2.80 9.03 -20.42
CA LEU A 95 -1.87 7.97 -20.01
C LEU A 95 -0.44 8.29 -20.45
N SER A 96 -0.25 8.72 -21.71
CA SER A 96 1.09 9.07 -22.22
C SER A 96 1.71 10.26 -21.49
N SER A 97 0.90 11.23 -21.06
CA SER A 97 1.35 12.39 -20.28
C SER A 97 1.85 11.95 -18.90
N VAL A 98 1.12 11.05 -18.24
CA VAL A 98 1.53 10.50 -16.94
C VAL A 98 2.78 9.63 -17.07
N ASP A 99 2.91 8.85 -18.15
CA ASP A 99 4.12 8.06 -18.42
C ASP A 99 5.35 8.96 -18.63
N ALA A 100 5.21 10.07 -19.36
CA ALA A 100 6.28 11.05 -19.52
C ALA A 100 6.68 11.71 -18.18
N ASP A 101 5.72 12.06 -17.33
CA ASP A 101 5.99 12.59 -15.99
C ASP A 101 6.71 11.57 -15.11
N LEU A 102 6.33 10.28 -15.19
CA LEU A 102 7.00 9.20 -14.48
C LEU A 102 8.45 9.05 -14.94
N GLU A 103 8.71 9.11 -16.24
CA GLU A 103 10.06 9.03 -16.79
C GLU A 103 10.94 10.20 -16.30
N GLN A 104 10.39 11.42 -16.25
CA GLN A 104 11.11 12.58 -15.71
C GLN A 104 11.47 12.40 -14.24
N ILE A 105 10.55 11.89 -13.42
CA ILE A 105 10.81 11.63 -12.00
C ILE A 105 11.82 10.50 -11.81
N GLN A 106 11.71 9.42 -12.60
CA GLN A 106 12.68 8.33 -12.56
C GLN A 106 14.09 8.82 -12.89
N ASN A 107 14.23 9.66 -13.91
CA ASN A 107 15.50 10.31 -14.25
C ASN A 107 16.00 11.22 -13.12
N ARG A 108 15.12 11.96 -12.43
CA ARG A 108 15.50 12.78 -11.27
C ARG A 108 15.99 11.91 -10.11
N LEU A 109 15.28 10.81 -9.80
CA LEU A 109 15.67 9.85 -8.77
C LEU A 109 17.01 9.18 -9.07
N ALA A 110 17.27 8.84 -10.33
CA ALA A 110 18.56 8.26 -10.74
C ALA A 110 19.73 9.22 -10.45
N ARG A 111 19.53 10.53 -10.66
CA ARG A 111 20.52 11.57 -10.33
C ARG A 111 20.73 11.75 -8.81
N LEU A 112 19.73 11.39 -8.00
CA LEU A 112 19.76 11.48 -6.54
C LEU A 112 20.08 10.13 -5.87
N SER A 113 20.45 9.10 -6.63
CA SER A 113 20.61 7.73 -6.12
C SER A 113 21.57 7.62 -4.94
N ASP A 114 22.72 8.30 -5.02
CA ASP A 114 23.79 8.27 -4.01
C ASP A 114 23.67 9.32 -2.90
N CYS A 115 22.72 10.27 -2.98
CA CYS A 115 22.70 11.43 -2.09
C CYS A 115 22.52 11.04 -0.62
N GLU A 116 21.75 9.99 -0.34
CA GLU A 116 21.57 9.46 1.02
C GLU A 116 22.85 8.87 1.58
N ARG A 117 23.58 8.08 0.79
CA ARG A 117 24.85 7.49 1.22
C ARG A 117 25.88 8.58 1.50
N GLN A 118 25.99 9.56 0.62
CA GLN A 118 26.90 10.69 0.77
C GLN A 118 26.53 11.53 2.01
N TYR A 119 25.25 11.82 2.20
CA TYR A 119 24.74 12.51 3.38
C TYR A 119 25.09 11.76 4.67
N GLN A 120 24.86 10.46 4.74
CA GLN A 120 25.16 9.65 5.93
C GLN A 120 26.66 9.61 6.23
N ALA A 121 27.50 9.46 5.19
CA ALA A 121 28.96 9.49 5.36
C ALA A 121 29.42 10.84 5.92
N ALA A 122 28.99 11.94 5.30
CA ALA A 122 29.27 13.31 5.68
C ALA A 122 28.80 13.62 7.12
N LEU A 123 27.59 13.20 7.48
CA LEU A 123 27.04 13.36 8.82
C LEU A 123 27.85 12.57 9.86
N SER A 124 28.23 11.33 9.54
CA SER A 124 29.01 10.48 10.45
C SER A 124 30.40 11.07 10.73
N GLU A 125 31.05 11.65 9.71
CA GLU A 125 32.34 12.33 9.86
C GLU A 125 32.21 13.58 10.73
N LYS A 126 31.16 14.39 10.51
CA LYS A 126 30.88 15.56 11.33
C LYS A 126 30.63 15.18 12.80
N ILE A 127 29.82 14.16 13.05
CA ILE A 127 29.57 13.63 14.40
C ILE A 127 30.87 13.19 15.08
N LYS A 128 31.73 12.43 14.37
CA LYS A 128 33.04 12.02 14.90
C LYS A 128 33.91 13.21 15.27
N SER A 129 33.95 14.24 14.43
CA SER A 129 34.74 15.45 14.71
C SER A 129 34.25 16.21 15.94
N ILE A 130 32.93 16.36 16.11
CA ILE A 130 32.31 17.03 17.26
C ILE A 130 32.60 16.26 18.56
N LYS A 131 32.51 14.93 18.52
CA LYS A 131 32.82 14.05 19.66
C LYS A 131 34.29 14.15 20.07
N ALA A 132 35.20 14.30 19.11
CA ALA A 132 36.64 14.43 19.37
C ALA A 132 37.03 15.82 19.92
N SER A 133 36.28 16.87 19.60
CA SER A 133 36.66 18.25 19.90
C SER A 133 36.17 18.79 21.25
N ALA A 134 35.68 17.93 22.17
CA ALA A 134 35.11 18.30 23.47
C ALA A 134 34.05 19.43 23.41
N HIS A 135 33.37 19.58 22.26
CA HIS A 135 32.40 20.63 22.01
C HIS A 135 31.12 20.36 22.80
N PRO A 136 30.40 21.36 23.34
CA PRO A 136 29.12 21.14 24.04
C PRO A 136 28.09 20.33 23.23
N ALA A 137 28.11 20.49 21.91
CA ALA A 137 27.29 19.70 20.98
C ALA A 137 27.57 18.18 21.04
N ALA A 138 28.69 17.71 21.58
CA ALA A 138 28.95 16.29 21.76
C ALA A 138 27.99 15.62 22.76
N GLN A 139 27.58 16.35 23.80
CA GLN A 139 26.55 15.89 24.75
C GLN A 139 25.19 15.77 24.05
N LEU A 140 24.79 16.81 23.31
CA LEU A 140 23.55 16.81 22.53
C LEU A 140 23.51 15.66 21.49
N VAL A 141 24.63 15.37 20.84
CA VAL A 141 24.75 14.23 19.91
C VAL A 141 24.59 12.89 20.65
N ALA A 142 25.23 12.72 21.81
CA ALA A 142 25.12 11.48 22.59
C ALA A 142 23.68 11.26 23.12
N GLU A 143 23.03 12.32 23.60
CA GLU A 143 21.62 12.30 24.01
C GLU A 143 20.70 11.94 22.84
N SER A 144 20.94 12.55 21.67
CA SER A 144 20.18 12.28 20.45
C SER A 144 20.35 10.82 19.98
N GLU A 145 21.58 10.28 20.01
CA GLU A 145 21.85 8.88 19.67
C GLU A 145 21.16 7.92 20.64
N SER A 146 21.21 8.20 21.94
CA SER A 146 20.52 7.42 22.97
C SER A 146 19.00 7.43 22.75
N ARG A 147 18.42 8.61 22.47
CA ARG A 147 16.99 8.73 22.14
C ARG A 147 16.62 7.98 20.86
N ILE A 148 17.45 8.03 19.82
CA ILE A 148 17.22 7.27 18.59
C ILE A 148 17.28 5.77 18.86
N ALA A 149 18.23 5.29 19.67
CA ALA A 149 18.32 3.88 20.03
C ALA A 149 17.08 3.41 20.81
N ALA A 150 16.62 4.19 21.79
CA ALA A 150 15.39 3.91 22.54
C ALA A 150 14.17 3.86 21.61
N LEU A 151 14.01 4.83 20.71
CA LEU A 151 12.92 4.86 19.74
C LEU A 151 12.95 3.67 18.76
N LYS A 152 14.14 3.18 18.38
CA LYS A 152 14.26 1.99 17.52
C LYS A 152 13.81 0.72 18.23
N VAL A 153 14.16 0.57 19.50
CA VAL A 153 13.71 -0.55 20.34
C VAL A 153 12.19 -0.51 20.48
N GLN A 154 11.61 0.65 20.80
CA GLN A 154 10.15 0.83 20.88
C GLN A 154 9.43 0.51 19.58
N LYS A 155 9.95 1.00 18.45
CA LYS A 155 9.37 0.70 17.15
C LYS A 155 9.36 -0.81 16.87
N ARG A 156 10.41 -1.52 17.25
CA ARG A 156 10.51 -2.97 17.07
C ARG A 156 9.46 -3.69 17.91
N GLU A 157 9.37 -3.37 19.20
CA GLU A 157 8.39 -3.97 20.13
C GLU A 157 6.95 -3.69 19.68
N LEU A 158 6.66 -2.47 19.22
CA LEU A 158 5.35 -2.15 18.64
C LEU A 158 5.02 -3.00 17.41
N LEU A 159 6.01 -3.25 16.53
CA LEU A 159 5.80 -4.09 15.36
C LEU A 159 5.63 -5.57 15.73
N GLU A 160 6.37 -6.05 16.72
CA GLU A 160 6.24 -7.41 17.27
C GLU A 160 4.83 -7.60 17.87
N ALA A 161 4.35 -6.63 18.66
CA ALA A 161 2.99 -6.63 19.21
C ALA A 161 1.90 -6.55 18.14
N ILE A 162 2.05 -5.69 17.13
CA ILE A 162 1.11 -5.61 16.00
C ILE A 162 1.05 -6.95 15.25
N ASN A 163 2.21 -7.57 15.01
CA ASN A 163 2.27 -8.84 14.28
C ASN A 163 1.64 -9.98 15.08
N ALA A 164 1.99 -10.13 16.37
CA ALA A 164 1.39 -11.11 17.24
C ALA A 164 -0.13 -10.91 17.39
N GLY A 165 -0.59 -9.65 17.46
CA GLY A 165 -2.02 -9.33 17.49
C GLY A 165 -2.75 -9.70 16.20
N LYS A 166 -2.13 -9.49 15.03
CA LYS A 166 -2.68 -9.93 13.74
C LYS A 166 -2.75 -11.45 13.63
N THR A 167 -1.72 -12.16 14.08
CA THR A 167 -1.71 -13.62 14.12
C THR A 167 -2.80 -14.16 15.04
N ALA A 168 -2.90 -13.63 16.26
CA ALA A 168 -3.95 -14.02 17.20
C ALA A 168 -5.35 -13.76 16.62
N LEU A 169 -5.57 -12.58 16.00
CA LEU A 169 -6.85 -12.26 15.36
C LEU A 169 -7.19 -13.21 14.21
N HIS A 170 -6.20 -13.60 13.41
CA HIS A 170 -6.40 -14.57 12.32
C HIS A 170 -6.84 -15.92 12.88
N THR A 171 -6.15 -16.45 13.89
CA THR A 171 -6.51 -17.71 14.55
C THR A 171 -7.87 -17.64 15.23
N VAL A 172 -8.25 -16.49 15.82
CA VAL A 172 -9.62 -16.29 16.33
C VAL A 172 -10.65 -16.47 15.21
N ASN A 173 -10.41 -15.89 14.03
CA ASN A 173 -11.34 -16.00 12.91
C ASN A 173 -11.43 -17.44 12.37
N GLU A 174 -10.31 -18.17 12.30
CA GLU A 174 -10.30 -19.58 11.89
C GLU A 174 -11.09 -20.47 12.87
N VAL A 175 -10.92 -20.22 14.17
CA VAL A 175 -11.70 -20.90 15.21
C VAL A 175 -13.19 -20.58 15.07
N LEU A 176 -13.55 -19.30 14.86
CA LEU A 176 -14.94 -18.90 14.68
C LEU A 176 -15.58 -19.55 13.43
N GLU A 177 -14.86 -19.61 12.30
CA GLU A 177 -15.33 -20.26 11.08
C GLU A 177 -15.52 -21.78 11.26
N THR A 178 -14.60 -22.44 11.96
CA THR A 178 -14.70 -23.87 12.29
C THR A 178 -15.88 -24.15 13.21
N LEU A 179 -16.11 -23.29 14.19
CA LEU A 179 -17.23 -23.39 15.13
C LEU A 179 -18.59 -23.05 14.49
N ASP A 180 -18.66 -22.09 13.57
CA ASP A 180 -19.90 -21.76 12.83
C ASP A 180 -20.36 -22.91 11.92
N ASN A 181 -19.44 -23.75 11.47
CA ASN A 181 -19.74 -24.95 10.68
C ASN A 181 -20.15 -26.16 11.53
N ALA A 182 -19.96 -26.10 12.85
CA ALA A 182 -20.35 -27.14 13.80
C ALA A 182 -21.67 -26.74 14.51
N GLU A 183 -22.81 -27.30 14.08
CA GLU A 183 -24.09 -27.13 14.79
C GLU A 183 -24.02 -27.74 16.20
N GLY A 184 -23.58 -26.98 17.22
CA GLY A 184 -23.47 -27.57 18.56
C GLY A 184 -22.86 -26.76 19.70
N TRP A 185 -22.81 -25.42 19.66
CA TRP A 185 -22.21 -24.63 20.76
C TRP A 185 -23.19 -23.63 21.40
N SER A 186 -24.22 -24.17 22.05
CA SER A 186 -24.94 -23.43 23.09
C SER A 186 -24.03 -23.37 24.32
N THR A 187 -23.94 -22.20 24.96
CA THR A 187 -23.33 -21.95 26.29
C THR A 187 -21.81 -21.68 26.33
N TRP A 188 -21.45 -20.48 25.89
CA TRP A 188 -20.17 -19.78 26.14
C TRP A 188 -20.01 -19.36 27.63
N ASP A 189 -20.23 -20.28 28.57
CA ASP A 189 -20.40 -19.92 29.99
C ASP A 189 -19.11 -20.04 30.81
N VAL A 190 -17.97 -19.50 30.34
CA VAL A 190 -16.79 -19.36 31.20
C VAL A 190 -15.93 -18.15 30.84
N MET A 191 -16.34 -16.98 31.35
CA MET A 191 -15.37 -15.97 31.76
C MET A 191 -14.43 -16.60 32.80
N GLY A 192 -13.24 -17.06 32.38
CA GLY A 192 -12.09 -17.23 33.28
C GLY A 192 -11.76 -18.63 33.79
N GLY A 193 -12.05 -19.72 33.08
CA GLY A 193 -11.78 -21.06 33.61
C GLY A 193 -11.87 -22.23 32.62
N GLY A 194 -11.04 -22.23 31.58
CA GLY A 194 -10.67 -23.46 30.86
C GLY A 194 -11.53 -23.80 29.64
N LEU A 195 -11.13 -23.29 28.47
CA LEU A 195 -11.63 -23.71 27.14
C LEU A 195 -11.57 -25.25 26.93
N MET A 196 -10.72 -25.95 27.68
CA MET A 196 -10.47 -27.39 27.56
C MET A 196 -11.53 -28.29 28.21
N ALA A 197 -12.29 -27.79 29.19
CA ALA A 197 -13.10 -28.67 30.05
C ALA A 197 -14.29 -29.31 29.33
N ASP A 198 -14.86 -28.62 28.32
CA ASP A 198 -16.02 -29.09 27.59
C ASP A 198 -15.69 -29.72 26.22
N LEU A 199 -14.54 -29.41 25.62
CA LEU A 199 -14.07 -30.05 24.37
C LEU A 199 -13.66 -31.51 24.56
N ALA A 200 -13.15 -31.87 25.74
CA ALA A 200 -12.73 -33.23 26.06
C ALA A 200 -13.87 -34.28 26.07
N LYS A 201 -15.13 -33.87 25.88
CA LYS A 201 -16.30 -34.77 25.88
C LYS A 201 -16.71 -35.28 24.49
N TYR A 202 -16.10 -34.79 23.41
CA TYR A 202 -16.46 -35.19 22.04
C TYR A 202 -15.21 -35.63 21.25
N GLU A 203 -15.12 -36.92 20.92
CA GLU A 203 -14.07 -37.52 20.06
C GLU A 203 -14.16 -37.07 18.57
N GLU A 204 -15.04 -36.13 18.23
CA GLU A 204 -15.34 -35.73 16.84
C GLU A 204 -14.95 -34.26 16.53
N LEU A 205 -14.18 -33.61 17.42
CA LEU A 205 -13.78 -32.19 17.30
C LEU A 205 -12.27 -31.96 17.44
N ASP A 206 -11.45 -32.92 17.01
CA ASP A 206 -9.98 -32.86 17.09
C ASP A 206 -9.41 -31.56 16.48
N ASP A 207 -9.92 -31.15 15.32
CA ASP A 207 -9.48 -29.94 14.61
C ASP A 207 -9.79 -28.65 15.40
N ALA A 208 -10.94 -28.58 16.07
CA ALA A 208 -11.32 -27.42 16.87
C ALA A 208 -10.48 -27.31 18.15
N GLN A 209 -10.10 -28.45 18.73
CA GLN A 209 -9.22 -28.49 19.89
C GLN A 209 -7.81 -27.98 19.55
N GLU A 210 -7.23 -28.44 18.43
CA GLU A 210 -5.90 -27.99 17.98
C GLU A 210 -5.87 -26.48 17.72
N GLN A 211 -6.90 -25.94 17.04
CA GLN A 211 -7.00 -24.51 16.76
C GLN A 211 -7.16 -23.68 18.05
N ILE A 212 -7.86 -24.19 19.06
CA ILE A 212 -8.01 -23.53 20.37
C ILE A 212 -6.70 -23.54 21.17
N GLU A 213 -5.95 -24.65 21.13
CA GLU A 213 -4.61 -24.74 21.70
C GLU A 213 -3.66 -23.71 21.06
N GLN A 214 -3.70 -23.61 19.74
CA GLN A 214 -2.96 -22.63 18.97
C GLN A 214 -3.37 -21.20 19.34
N LEU A 215 -4.68 -20.92 19.45
CA LEU A 215 -5.18 -19.61 19.87
C LEU A 215 -4.65 -19.20 21.24
N GLN A 216 -4.60 -20.12 22.20
CA GLN A 216 -4.04 -19.83 23.54
C GLN A 216 -2.54 -19.52 23.50
N VAL A 217 -1.78 -20.16 22.61
CA VAL A 217 -0.36 -19.83 22.39
C VAL A 217 -0.23 -18.43 21.81
N GLU A 218 -1.00 -18.10 20.77
CA GLU A 218 -0.93 -16.80 20.11
C GLU A 218 -1.43 -15.65 20.99
N LEU A 219 -2.47 -15.86 21.80
CA LEU A 219 -2.93 -14.86 22.78
C LEU A 219 -1.92 -14.64 23.91
N ARG A 220 -1.25 -15.69 24.38
CA ARG A 220 -0.16 -15.55 25.37
C ARG A 220 1.00 -14.78 24.79
N ARG A 221 1.40 -15.11 23.56
CA ARG A 221 2.45 -14.38 22.83
C ARG A 221 2.07 -12.92 22.66
N PHE A 222 0.88 -12.63 22.15
CA PHE A 222 0.40 -11.26 21.99
C PHE A 222 0.40 -10.48 23.32
N LYS A 223 -0.04 -11.10 24.41
CA LYS A 223 0.00 -10.49 25.75
C LYS A 223 1.44 -10.18 26.18
N THR A 224 2.39 -11.06 25.92
CA THR A 224 3.82 -10.82 26.22
C THR A 224 4.36 -9.64 25.42
N GLU A 225 4.17 -9.64 24.09
CA GLU A 225 4.63 -8.54 23.23
C GLU A 225 4.00 -7.19 23.61
N LEU A 226 2.72 -7.19 24.05
CA LEU A 226 2.06 -5.99 24.54
C LEU A 226 2.66 -5.49 25.87
N SER A 227 3.06 -6.41 26.75
CA SER A 227 3.72 -6.06 28.01
C SER A 227 5.09 -5.42 27.76
N ASP A 228 5.82 -5.92 26.76
CA ASP A 228 7.12 -5.36 26.36
C ASP A 228 6.98 -3.92 25.84
N VAL A 229 5.89 -3.60 25.13
CA VAL A 229 5.55 -2.22 24.73
C VAL A 229 5.29 -1.31 25.93
N GLU A 230 4.62 -1.80 26.98
CA GLU A 230 4.33 -1.02 28.20
C GLU A 230 5.58 -0.73 29.04
N ILE A 231 6.53 -1.68 29.04
CA ILE A 231 7.78 -1.58 29.81
C ILE A 231 8.76 -0.60 29.17
N THR A 232 8.67 -0.36 27.86
CA THR A 232 9.56 0.58 27.16
C THR A 232 8.92 1.97 27.09
N PRO A 233 9.26 2.91 28.01
CA PRO A 233 8.56 4.19 28.12
C PRO A 233 8.77 5.06 26.88
N LEU A 234 7.67 5.64 26.38
CA LEU A 234 7.70 6.63 25.30
C LEU A 234 8.58 7.82 25.71
N PRO A 235 9.54 8.26 24.88
CA PRO A 235 10.28 9.48 25.17
C PRO A 235 9.29 10.64 25.14
N LYS A 236 9.18 11.37 26.25
CA LYS A 236 8.35 12.57 26.31
C LYS A 236 8.76 13.50 25.18
N GLY A 237 7.80 13.86 24.34
CA GLY A 237 7.99 14.83 23.26
C GLY A 237 8.20 16.22 23.87
N GLU A 238 9.42 16.56 24.26
CA GLU A 238 9.80 17.97 24.34
C GLU A 238 9.89 18.49 22.92
N ALA A 239 8.99 19.43 22.60
CA ALA A 239 9.00 20.17 21.37
C ALA A 239 10.38 20.83 21.23
N LEU A 240 11.13 20.38 20.22
CA LEU A 240 12.24 21.16 19.71
C LEU A 240 11.63 22.38 19.02
N ASP A 241 11.48 23.47 19.76
CA ASP A 241 11.46 24.81 19.16
C ASP A 241 12.83 25.03 18.52
N ILE A 242 12.91 24.73 17.24
CA ILE A 242 14.04 25.10 16.40
C ILE A 242 13.74 26.53 15.91
N PRO A 243 14.60 27.53 16.18
CA PRO A 243 14.44 28.87 15.62
C PRO A 243 14.60 28.89 14.09
#